data_AF-A0A6N9BVE3-F1
#
_entry.id   AF-A0A6N9BVE3-F1
#
_cell.length_a   1.000
_cell.length_b   1.000
_cell.length_c   1.000
_cell.angle_alpha   90.00
_cell.angle_beta   90.00
_cell.angle_gamma   90.00
#
_symmetry.space_group_name_H-M   'P 1'
#
loop_
_entity.id
_entity.type
_entity.pdbx_description
1 polymer ?
#
loop_
_entity_poly.entity_id
_entity_poly.type
_entity_poly.pdbx_seq_one_letter_code
_entity_poly.pdbx_strand_id
1 'polypeptide(L)'
;MTTLAGHQLREQAAARAARLRAHPLRPSVATLALSALLGAVVTVAVAGPLMAPHSESAVVALPYEGSAGWFGTDYLGRDVLSRILHGGRPIILIPVIATAVSTLVGAVLGVAAAA
;
A
#
# COMPACT_ATOMS: atom_id res chain seq x y z
N MET A 1 10.18 -31.16 45.28
CA MET A 1 9.51 -31.37 43.98
C MET A 1 9.15 -30.06 43.25
N THR A 2 9.12 -28.90 43.92
CA THR A 2 8.79 -27.59 43.32
C THR A 2 9.97 -26.89 42.59
N THR A 3 11.22 -27.22 42.90
CA THR A 3 12.41 -26.58 42.31
C THR A 3 12.70 -27.01 40.87
N LEU A 4 12.36 -28.25 40.51
CA LEU A 4 12.61 -28.81 39.17
C LEU A 4 11.67 -28.22 38.10
N ALA A 5 10.41 -27.95 38.46
CA ALA A 5 9.44 -27.33 37.56
C ALA A 5 9.83 -25.88 37.17
N GLY A 6 10.40 -25.12 38.11
CA GLY A 6 10.86 -23.75 37.85
C GLY A 6 12.06 -23.66 36.92
N HIS A 7 12.98 -24.62 36.99
CA HIS A 7 14.13 -24.70 36.07
C HIS A 7 13.69 -25.06 34.64
N GLN A 8 12.76 -26.00 34.49
CA GLN A 8 12.25 -26.39 33.17
C GLN A 8 11.48 -25.26 32.48
N LEU A 9 10.67 -24.48 33.20
CA LEU A 9 9.97 -23.33 32.63
C LEU A 9 10.92 -22.22 32.15
N ARG A 10 12.01 -21.98 32.89
CA ARG A 10 13.04 -21.00 32.50
C ARG A 10 13.83 -21.44 31.27
N GLU A 11 14.19 -22.71 31.19
CA GLU A 11 14.85 -23.28 30.01
C GLU A 11 13.95 -23.27 28.79
N GLN A 12 12.66 -23.61 28.95
CA GLN A 12 11.68 -23.52 27.86
C GLN A 12 11.47 -22.07 27.39
N ALA A 13 11.37 -21.11 28.31
CA ALA A 13 11.24 -19.70 27.97
C ALA A 13 12.49 -19.15 27.25
N ALA A 14 13.69 -19.51 27.73
CA ALA A 14 14.96 -19.15 27.10
C ALA A 14 15.10 -19.77 25.69
N ALA A 15 14.74 -21.05 25.53
CA ALA A 15 14.76 -21.73 24.24
C ALA A 15 13.73 -21.14 23.26
N ARG A 16 12.55 -20.73 23.73
CA ARG A 16 11.52 -20.10 22.91
C ARG A 16 11.93 -18.67 22.50
N ALA A 17 12.51 -17.89 23.41
CA ALA A 17 13.09 -16.58 23.12
C ALA A 17 14.26 -16.66 22.13
N ALA A 18 15.11 -17.68 22.25
CA ALA A 18 16.19 -17.96 21.31
C ALA A 18 15.64 -18.33 19.93
N ARG A 19 14.60 -19.16 19.84
CA ARG A 19 13.93 -19.52 18.57
C ARG A 19 13.26 -18.32 17.90
N LEU A 20 12.63 -17.43 18.66
CA LEU A 20 12.04 -16.19 18.12
C LEU A 20 13.12 -15.21 17.63
N ARG A 21 14.29 -15.19 18.26
CA ARG A 21 15.46 -14.39 17.83
C ARG A 21 16.21 -15.00 16.65
N ALA A 22 16.10 -16.31 16.45
CA ALA A 22 16.89 -17.05 15.47
C ALA A 22 16.22 -17.20 14.11
N HIS A 23 15.05 -16.60 13.87
CA HIS A 23 14.51 -16.57 12.51
C HIS A 23 15.34 -15.59 11.69
N PRO A 24 16.16 -16.06 10.73
CA PRO A 24 16.96 -15.16 9.93
C PRO A 24 16.02 -14.21 9.19
N LEU A 25 16.32 -12.91 9.20
CA LEU A 25 15.65 -11.86 8.42
C LEU A 25 15.93 -12.02 6.90
N ARG A 26 16.05 -13.25 6.41
CA ARG A 26 16.15 -13.52 4.98
C ARG A 26 14.73 -13.42 4.44
N PRO A 27 14.39 -12.38 3.66
CA PRO A 27 13.06 -12.28 3.08
C PRO A 27 12.85 -13.51 2.21
N SER A 28 11.70 -14.16 2.39
CA SER A 28 11.32 -15.26 1.51
C SER A 28 11.21 -14.73 0.07
N VAL A 29 11.35 -15.61 -0.92
CA VAL A 29 11.11 -15.26 -2.34
C VAL A 29 9.73 -14.61 -2.51
N ALA A 30 8.72 -15.09 -1.78
CA ALA A 30 7.39 -14.49 -1.78
C ALA A 30 7.39 -13.04 -1.23
N THR A 31 8.13 -12.78 -0.15
CA THR A 31 8.27 -11.42 0.41
C THR A 31 8.97 -10.48 -0.57
N LEU A 32 10.01 -10.95 -1.26
CA LEU A 32 10.71 -10.17 -2.28
C LEU A 32 9.81 -9.88 -3.48
N ALA A 33 9.09 -10.89 -3.97
CA ALA A 33 8.16 -10.74 -5.09
C ALA A 33 7.02 -9.76 -4.76
N LEU A 34 6.42 -9.87 -3.56
CA LEU A 34 5.38 -8.96 -3.13
C LEU A 34 5.91 -7.53 -2.95
N SER A 35 7.08 -7.37 -2.34
CA SER A 35 7.72 -6.06 -2.17
C SER A 35 8.05 -5.42 -3.53
N ALA A 36 8.54 -6.22 -4.49
CA ALA A 36 8.83 -5.74 -5.84
C ALA A 36 7.56 -5.31 -6.59
N LEU A 37 6.48 -6.10 -6.49
CA LEU A 37 5.18 -5.76 -7.07
C LEU A 37 4.62 -4.47 -6.47
N LEU A 38 4.60 -4.36 -5.14
CA LEU A 38 4.17 -3.14 -4.45
C LEU A 38 5.03 -1.94 -4.85
N GLY A 39 6.36 -2.11 -4.88
CA GLY A 39 7.29 -1.09 -5.33
C GLY A 39 7.01 -0.62 -6.75
N ALA A 40 6.73 -1.54 -7.67
CA ALA A 40 6.36 -1.21 -9.04
C ALA A 40 5.05 -0.42 -9.11
N VAL A 41 4.01 -0.85 -8.39
CA VAL A 41 2.71 -0.15 -8.33
C VAL A 41 2.87 1.26 -7.77
N VAL A 42 3.61 1.43 -6.66
CA VAL A 42 3.87 2.75 -6.08
C VAL A 42 4.67 3.63 -7.04
N THR A 43 5.67 3.06 -7.73
CA THR A 43 6.46 3.80 -8.73
C THR A 43 5.58 4.30 -9.86
N VAL A 44 4.72 3.45 -10.44
CA VAL A 44 3.77 3.84 -11.48
C VAL A 44 2.77 4.86 -10.95
N ALA A 45 2.29 4.74 -9.72
CA ALA A 45 1.34 5.69 -9.15
C ALA A 45 1.94 7.10 -8.94
N VAL A 46 3.22 7.19 -8.59
CA VAL A 46 3.90 8.47 -8.34
C VAL A 46 4.44 9.09 -9.63
N ALA A 47 5.10 8.29 -10.46
CA ALA A 47 5.77 8.70 -11.69
C ALA A 47 4.87 8.61 -12.94
N GLY A 48 3.75 7.89 -12.88
CA GLY A 48 2.80 7.73 -13.99
C GLY A 48 2.35 9.05 -14.62
N PRO A 49 1.99 10.10 -13.84
CA PRO A 49 1.61 11.39 -14.40
C PRO A 49 2.72 12.05 -15.24
N LEU A 50 3.99 11.74 -14.98
CA LEU A 50 5.12 12.26 -15.77
C LEU A 50 5.24 11.57 -17.13
N MET A 51 4.68 10.37 -17.26
CA MET A 51 4.70 9.59 -18.50
C MET A 51 3.38 9.67 -19.27
N ALA A 52 2.38 10.39 -18.74
CA ALA A 52 1.08 10.51 -19.36
C ALA A 52 1.15 11.40 -20.63
N PRO A 53 0.65 10.92 -21.78
CA PRO A 53 0.65 11.71 -23.01
C PRO A 53 -0.17 12.99 -22.95
N HIS A 54 -1.27 12.97 -22.17
CA HIS A 54 -2.20 14.08 -22.03
C HIS A 54 -2.52 14.35 -20.56
N SER A 55 -3.02 15.55 -20.25
CA SER A 55 -3.54 15.86 -18.92
C SER A 55 -4.79 15.02 -18.61
N GLU A 56 -5.02 14.68 -17.34
CA GLU A 56 -6.14 13.85 -16.87
C GLU A 56 -7.52 14.26 -17.42
N SER A 57 -7.76 15.56 -17.59
CA SER A 57 -9.05 16.13 -18.02
C SER A 57 -9.11 16.53 -19.49
N ALA A 58 -8.04 16.32 -20.27
CA ALA A 58 -8.03 16.73 -21.68
C ALA A 58 -8.94 15.81 -22.50
N VAL A 59 -9.86 16.43 -23.25
CA VAL A 59 -10.63 15.77 -24.30
C VAL A 59 -9.78 15.79 -25.57
N VAL A 60 -9.46 14.62 -26.09
CA VAL A 60 -8.48 14.45 -27.17
C VAL A 60 -9.11 13.95 -28.47
N ALA A 61 -10.29 13.32 -28.41
CA ALA A 61 -10.95 12.71 -29.57
C ALA A 61 -12.45 12.51 -29.32
N LEU A 62 -13.14 11.87 -30.27
CA LEU A 62 -14.54 11.48 -30.08
C LEU A 62 -14.66 10.44 -28.95
N PRO A 63 -15.85 10.34 -28.31
CA PRO A 63 -16.11 9.28 -27.34
C PRO A 63 -15.89 7.88 -27.94
N TYR A 64 -15.20 7.01 -27.20
CA TYR A 64 -14.91 5.62 -27.59
C TYR A 64 -14.10 5.45 -28.89
N GLU A 65 -13.31 6.44 -29.25
CA GLU A 65 -12.43 6.40 -30.41
C GLU A 65 -11.15 5.60 -30.08
N GLY A 66 -11.09 4.37 -30.58
CA GLY A 66 -9.96 3.46 -30.34
C GLY A 66 -8.64 3.89 -30.99
N SER A 67 -8.69 4.67 -32.07
CA SER A 67 -7.51 5.17 -32.80
C SER A 67 -6.78 6.32 -32.12
N ALA A 68 -7.40 6.96 -31.13
CA ALA A 68 -6.91 8.21 -30.55
C ALA A 68 -5.92 8.03 -29.39
N GLY A 69 -5.45 6.81 -29.12
CA GLY A 69 -4.47 6.54 -28.07
C GLY A 69 -4.19 5.06 -27.91
N TRP A 70 -3.28 4.72 -26.99
CA TRP A 70 -2.88 3.33 -26.72
C TRP A 70 -4.06 2.45 -26.26
N PHE A 71 -4.97 3.05 -25.49
CA PHE A 71 -6.19 2.40 -25.00
C PHE A 71 -7.47 3.06 -25.50
N GLY A 72 -7.35 3.99 -26.47
CA GLY A 72 -8.47 4.80 -26.96
C GLY A 72 -8.99 5.83 -25.94
N THR A 73 -10.16 6.37 -26.23
CA THR A 73 -10.84 7.37 -25.39
C THR A 73 -12.00 6.80 -24.58
N ASP A 74 -12.30 7.47 -23.46
CA ASP A 74 -13.49 7.19 -22.66
C ASP A 74 -14.77 7.81 -23.26
N TYR A 75 -15.89 7.71 -22.53
CA TYR A 75 -17.19 8.26 -22.93
C TYR A 75 -17.23 9.79 -23.06
N LEU A 76 -16.22 10.49 -22.53
CA LEU A 76 -16.05 11.93 -22.68
C LEU A 76 -15.03 12.30 -23.75
N GLY A 77 -14.44 11.32 -24.44
CA GLY A 77 -13.39 11.57 -25.43
C GLY A 77 -12.01 11.83 -24.81
N ARG A 78 -11.77 11.43 -23.55
CA ARG A 78 -10.47 11.61 -22.87
C ARG A 78 -9.61 10.35 -23.00
N ASP A 79 -8.29 10.53 -23.11
CA ASP A 79 -7.34 9.41 -23.23
C ASP A 79 -7.35 8.51 -21.98
N VAL A 80 -7.68 7.23 -22.17
CA VAL A 80 -7.80 6.25 -21.08
C VAL A 80 -6.45 5.97 -20.43
N LEU A 81 -5.36 5.90 -21.21
CA LEU A 81 -4.02 5.65 -20.67
C LEU A 81 -3.61 6.77 -19.71
N SER A 82 -3.74 8.03 -20.12
CA SER A 82 -3.44 9.18 -19.28
C SER A 82 -4.25 9.17 -17.99
N ARG A 83 -5.54 8.79 -18.04
CA ARG A 83 -6.38 8.68 -16.84
C ARG A 83 -5.92 7.58 -15.88
N ILE A 84 -5.48 6.43 -16.39
CA ILE A 84 -4.93 5.36 -15.55
C ILE A 84 -3.65 5.84 -14.86
N LEU A 85 -2.75 6.48 -15.60
CA LEU A 85 -1.48 6.98 -15.09
C LEU A 85 -1.66 8.11 -14.04
N HIS A 86 -2.68 8.95 -14.20
CA HIS A 86 -3.03 9.97 -13.20
C HIS A 86 -3.78 9.38 -11.99
N GLY A 87 -4.56 8.32 -12.18
CA GLY A 87 -5.40 7.72 -11.14
C GLY A 87 -4.64 7.07 -9.97
N GLY A 88 -3.33 6.80 -10.11
CA GLY A 88 -2.54 6.16 -9.06
C GLY A 88 -2.38 7.01 -7.78
N ARG A 89 -2.18 8.33 -7.91
CA ARG A 89 -2.00 9.23 -6.74
C ARG A 89 -3.20 9.26 -5.78
N PRO A 90 -4.45 9.49 -6.23
CA PRO A 90 -5.59 9.52 -5.32
C PRO A 90 -5.84 8.17 -4.63
N ILE A 91 -5.54 7.05 -5.28
CA ILE A 91 -5.67 5.70 -4.68
C ILE A 91 -4.77 5.54 -3.44
N ILE A 92 -3.61 6.20 -3.41
CA ILE A 92 -2.67 6.12 -2.28
C ILE A 92 -2.96 7.25 -1.26
N LEU A 93 -3.14 8.48 -1.72
CA LEU A 93 -3.25 9.64 -0.83
C LEU A 93 -4.55 9.64 -0.03
N ILE A 94 -5.68 9.27 -0.65
CA ILE A 94 -6.98 9.32 0.01
C ILE A 94 -7.03 8.38 1.23
N PRO A 95 -6.66 7.08 1.13
CA PRO A 95 -6.67 6.18 2.28
C PRO A 95 -5.69 6.58 3.38
N VAL A 96 -4.51 7.11 3.01
CA VAL A 96 -3.51 7.58 3.99
C VAL A 96 -4.06 8.74 4.80
N ILE A 97 -4.63 9.75 4.13
CA ILE A 97 -5.25 10.91 4.78
C ILE A 97 -6.45 10.47 5.62
N ALA A 98 -7.32 9.62 5.07
CA ALA A 98 -8.49 9.11 5.78
C ALA A 98 -8.11 8.34 7.06
N THR A 99 -7.06 7.51 6.99
CA THR A 99 -6.55 6.76 8.15
C THR A 99 -5.96 7.70 9.20
N ALA A 100 -5.16 8.68 8.79
CA ALA A 100 -4.59 9.66 9.70
C ALA A 100 -5.68 10.47 10.43
N VAL A 101 -6.68 10.95 9.69
CA VAL A 101 -7.82 11.69 10.27
C VAL A 101 -8.63 10.78 11.20
N SER A 102 -8.96 9.56 10.77
CA SER A 102 -9.70 8.59 11.58
C SER A 102 -8.98 8.28 12.90
N THR A 103 -7.65 8.08 12.83
CA THR A 103 -6.82 7.79 14.01
C THR A 103 -6.78 8.98 14.95
N LEU A 104 -6.62 10.20 14.42
CA LEU A 104 -6.61 11.42 15.22
C LEU A 104 -7.94 11.63 15.94
N VAL A 105 -9.06 11.51 15.20
CA VAL A 105 -10.41 11.64 15.77
C VAL A 105 -10.64 10.57 16.84
N GLY A 106 -10.31 9.31 16.55
CA GLY A 106 -10.43 8.21 17.51
C GLY A 106 -9.60 8.44 18.77
N ALA A 107 -8.37 8.93 18.65
CA ALA A 107 -7.50 9.23 19.77
C ALA A 107 -8.07 10.36 20.64
N VAL A 108 -8.54 11.45 20.03
CA VAL A 108 -9.15 12.58 20.75
C VAL A 108 -10.39 12.14 21.52
N LEU A 109 -11.29 11.39 20.88
CA LEU A 109 -12.50 10.87 21.51
C LEU A 109 -12.16 9.87 22.64
N GLY A 110 -11.16 9.02 22.44
CA GLY A 110 -10.72 8.06 23.45
C GLY A 110 -10.18 8.74 24.72
N VAL A 111 -9.35 9.78 24.57
CA VAL A 111 -8.86 10.56 25.71
C VAL A 111 -10.01 11.32 26.39
N ALA A 112 -10.91 11.91 25.62
CA ALA A 112 -12.06 12.63 26.17
C ALA A 112 -13.03 11.73 26.93
N ALA A 113 -13.20 10.47 26.51
CA ALA A 113 -14.04 9.50 27.22
C ALA A 113 -13.38 8.90 28.47
N ALA A 114 -12.05 8.96 28.55
CA ALA A 114 -11.29 8.46 29.70
C ALA A 114 -11.15 9.49 30.83
N ALA A 115 -11.30 10.79 30.52
CA ALA A 115 -11.32 11.89 31.48
C ALA A 115 -12.69 12.04 32.14
#